data_AF-A0A2I0FHJ2-F1
#
_entry.id   AF-A0A2I0FHJ2-F1
#
_cell.length_a   1.000
_cell.length_b   1.000
_cell.length_c   1.000
_cell.angle_alpha   90.00
_cell.angle_beta   90.00
_cell.angle_gamma   90.00
#
_symmetry.space_group_name_H-M   'P 1'
#
loop_
_entity.id
_entity.type
_entity.pdbx_description
1 polymer ?
#
loop_
_entity_poly.entity_id
_entity_poly.type
_entity_poly.pdbx_seq_one_letter_code
_entity_poly.pdbx_strand_id
1 'polypeptide(L)'
;MDHFDKNIKSKLKEHADTHVRFTAADRNRIIQQVSGKQKERRRFQPVYLSVLTLTAFFTILLTLSLIDTGKQQVQEVQNALHEVALADRYEGRELTIGAIGELPDFSFDHVIFREAKPADLHENSGEYNAFFITEEYFKELSTDEWTAVFQSIPTPVFFLNNNYNAVVFQSDGIDYQEGAWESTTNSEGFVGEAFGETDNMSWGYGNPTPSEAAADVPAHYFHLMFKDIEKYWASVNVDTIAAQLENLQPDFTKIISEAETEYGKLVFYGLTNEEYTAEGVGLALFQQVQEDWLYTDGTASTVTSVQGITGSSERIELSSGNIIHYSYRYSNSEPLNHIELMDELPSTSDAELGVIYYTLPAINTQ
;
A
#
# COMPACT_ATOMS: atom_id res chain seq x y z
N MET A 1 35.15 -17.67 29.81
CA MET A 1 35.91 -18.66 30.62
C MET A 1 37.37 -18.46 30.26
N ASP A 2 38.09 -17.81 31.17
CA ASP A 2 39.25 -16.98 30.84
C ASP A 2 40.50 -17.78 30.44
N HIS A 3 41.36 -17.15 29.63
CA HIS A 3 42.65 -17.69 29.19
C HIS A 3 43.54 -18.16 30.36
N PHE A 4 43.29 -17.61 31.56
CA PHE A 4 43.92 -17.95 32.82
C PHE A 4 43.64 -19.40 33.27
N ASP A 5 42.38 -19.86 33.17
CA ASP A 5 41.98 -21.20 33.64
C ASP A 5 42.59 -22.31 32.78
N LYS A 6 42.67 -22.10 31.46
CA LYS A 6 43.31 -23.08 30.56
C LYS A 6 44.80 -23.21 30.85
N ASN A 7 45.47 -22.10 31.19
CA ASN A 7 46.91 -22.09 31.46
C ASN A 7 47.25 -22.72 32.83
N ILE A 8 46.46 -22.41 33.86
CA ILE A 8 46.58 -23.03 35.19
C ILE A 8 46.35 -24.55 35.09
N LYS A 9 45.30 -24.98 34.39
CA LYS A 9 44.97 -26.40 34.21
C LYS A 9 46.05 -27.16 33.45
N SER A 10 46.64 -26.54 32.42
CA SER A 10 47.75 -27.12 31.68
C SER A 10 48.98 -27.34 32.57
N LYS A 11 49.38 -26.31 33.33
CA LYS A 11 50.54 -26.38 34.22
C LYS A 11 50.36 -27.38 35.37
N LEU A 12 49.15 -27.47 35.94
CA LEU A 12 48.82 -28.47 36.97
C LEU A 12 48.90 -29.89 36.43
N LYS A 13 48.40 -30.11 35.20
CA LYS A 13 48.45 -31.43 34.55
C LYS A 13 49.89 -31.84 34.25
N GLU A 14 50.68 -30.94 33.67
CA GLU A 14 52.10 -31.18 33.38
C GLU A 14 52.89 -31.46 34.66
N HIS A 15 52.65 -30.70 35.73
CA HIS A 15 53.31 -30.93 37.02
C HIS A 15 52.95 -32.29 37.63
N ALA A 16 51.67 -32.67 37.58
CA ALA A 16 51.20 -33.96 38.05
C ALA A 16 51.79 -35.12 37.25
N ASP A 17 51.81 -35.03 35.91
CA ASP A 17 52.34 -36.09 35.04
C ASP A 17 53.87 -36.25 35.21
N THR A 18 54.58 -35.16 35.53
CA THR A 18 56.05 -35.19 35.68
C THR A 18 56.51 -35.66 37.06
N HIS A 19 55.79 -35.33 38.13
CA HIS A 19 56.25 -35.56 39.50
C HIS A 19 55.43 -36.61 40.26
N VAL A 20 54.26 -37.02 39.76
CA VAL A 20 53.39 -37.97 40.44
C VAL A 20 53.34 -39.28 39.66
N ARG A 21 54.29 -40.19 39.95
CA ARG A 21 54.23 -41.57 39.47
C ARG A 21 53.44 -42.41 40.46
N PHE A 22 52.15 -42.60 40.20
CA PHE A 22 51.38 -43.61 40.92
C PHE A 22 51.93 -44.99 40.58
N THR A 23 52.36 -45.73 41.59
CA THR A 23 52.69 -47.15 41.39
C THR A 23 51.40 -47.93 41.14
N ALA A 24 51.49 -49.10 40.52
CA ALA A 24 50.34 -49.99 40.37
C ALA A 24 49.71 -50.34 41.74
N ALA A 25 50.51 -50.34 42.81
CA ALA A 25 50.05 -50.53 44.19
C ALA A 25 49.22 -49.33 44.69
N ASP A 26 49.63 -48.10 44.40
CA ASP A 26 48.87 -46.89 44.79
C ASP A 26 47.53 -46.82 44.05
N ARG A 27 47.52 -47.16 42.76
CA ARG A 27 46.29 -47.21 41.95
C ARG A 27 45.30 -48.23 42.51
N ASN A 28 45.77 -49.42 42.87
CA ASN A 28 44.93 -50.45 43.47
C ASN A 28 44.46 -50.09 44.89
N ARG A 29 45.28 -49.38 45.69
CA ARG A 29 44.88 -48.90 47.02
C ARG A 29 43.78 -47.84 46.93
N ILE A 30 43.87 -46.91 45.97
CA ILE A 30 42.83 -45.89 45.74
C ILE A 30 41.54 -46.55 45.26
N ILE A 31 41.61 -47.50 44.32
CA ILE A 31 40.43 -48.23 43.83
C ILE A 31 39.76 -49.04 44.95
N GLN A 32 40.53 -49.67 45.85
CA GLN A 32 39.96 -50.36 47.02
C GLN A 32 39.37 -49.40 48.05
N GLN A 33 39.99 -48.24 48.31
CA GLN A 33 39.44 -47.25 49.23
C GLN A 33 38.15 -46.59 48.71
N VAL A 34 38.01 -46.43 47.39
CA VAL A 34 36.80 -45.88 46.77
C VAL A 34 35.68 -46.93 46.70
N SER A 35 35.99 -48.18 46.36
CA SER A 35 35.00 -49.27 46.29
C SER A 35 34.54 -49.80 47.65
N GLY A 36 35.40 -49.74 48.68
CA GLY A 36 35.06 -50.18 50.04
C GLY A 36 34.12 -49.25 50.81
N LYS A 37 33.95 -47.99 50.39
CA LYS A 37 33.13 -46.98 51.08
C LYS A 37 31.69 -46.86 50.57
N GLN A 38 31.28 -47.61 49.55
CA GLN A 38 29.95 -47.47 48.93
C GLN A 38 28.88 -48.45 49.43
N LYS A 39 29.08 -49.07 50.61
CA LYS A 39 28.11 -50.02 51.19
C LYS A 39 27.55 -49.58 52.55
N GLU A 40 27.27 -48.29 52.72
CA GLU A 40 26.28 -47.84 53.71
C GLU A 40 25.01 -47.41 52.97
N ARG A 41 23.95 -48.20 53.14
CA ARG A 41 22.60 -47.89 52.67
C ARG A 41 22.11 -46.60 53.33
N ARG A 42 22.31 -45.46 52.68
CA ARG A 42 21.57 -44.24 53.00
C ARG A 42 20.10 -44.50 52.66
N ARG A 43 19.26 -44.60 53.70
CA ARG A 43 17.80 -44.55 53.55
C ARG A 43 17.47 -43.20 52.91
N PHE A 44 17.12 -43.21 51.63
CA PHE A 44 16.61 -42.04 50.92
C PHE A 44 15.34 -41.58 51.64
N GLN A 45 15.36 -40.38 52.20
CA GLN A 45 14.16 -39.75 52.75
C GLN A 45 13.34 -39.20 51.57
N PRO A 46 12.12 -39.68 51.33
CA PRO A 46 11.34 -39.34 50.13
C PRO A 46 11.02 -37.84 50.02
N VAL A 47 11.02 -37.12 51.15
CA VAL A 47 10.75 -35.67 51.21
C VAL A 47 11.83 -34.85 50.50
N TYR A 48 13.09 -35.30 50.50
CA TYR A 48 14.16 -34.57 49.80
C TYR A 48 14.03 -34.71 48.29
N LEU A 49 13.49 -35.82 47.79
CA LEU A 49 13.33 -36.03 46.36
C LEU A 49 12.22 -35.13 45.80
N SER A 50 11.09 -35.02 46.50
CA SER A 50 9.96 -34.19 46.07
C SER A 50 10.31 -32.70 46.05
N VAL A 51 11.03 -32.21 47.08
CA VAL A 51 11.51 -30.82 47.12
C VAL A 51 12.49 -30.57 45.97
N LEU A 52 13.46 -31.47 45.76
CA LEU A 52 14.46 -31.31 44.70
C LEU A 52 13.81 -31.28 43.30
N THR A 53 12.84 -32.16 43.03
CA THR A 53 12.11 -32.18 41.76
C THR A 53 11.28 -30.91 41.54
N LEU A 54 10.69 -30.35 42.61
CA LEU A 54 9.90 -29.12 42.52
C LEU A 54 10.80 -27.92 42.23
N THR A 55 11.94 -27.79 42.92
CA THR A 55 12.92 -26.73 42.62
C THR A 55 13.48 -26.86 41.21
N ALA A 56 13.81 -28.07 40.75
CA ALA A 56 14.29 -28.29 39.40
C ALA A 56 13.24 -27.88 38.35
N PHE A 57 11.98 -28.25 38.58
CA PHE A 57 10.86 -27.87 37.71
C PHE A 57 10.67 -26.35 37.66
N PHE A 58 10.66 -25.67 38.81
CA PHE A 58 10.57 -24.20 38.85
C PHE A 58 11.76 -23.53 38.18
N THR A 59 12.99 -24.00 38.38
CA THR A 59 14.16 -23.45 37.68
C THR A 59 14.07 -23.63 36.18
N ILE A 60 13.58 -24.78 35.70
CA ILE A 60 13.37 -25.03 34.26
C ILE A 60 12.30 -24.08 33.72
N LEU A 61 11.17 -23.93 34.40
CA LEU A 61 10.11 -22.98 34.05
C LEU A 61 10.60 -21.53 34.00
N LEU A 62 11.40 -21.11 34.98
CA LEU A 62 11.98 -19.77 35.03
C LEU A 62 12.98 -19.55 33.88
N THR A 63 13.80 -20.55 33.56
CA THR A 63 14.72 -20.47 32.41
C THR A 63 13.98 -20.46 31.08
N LEU A 64 12.88 -21.21 30.94
CA LEU A 64 12.06 -21.20 29.72
C LEU A 64 11.32 -19.87 29.55
N SER A 65 10.79 -19.30 30.63
CA SER A 65 10.14 -17.98 30.62
C SER A 65 11.10 -16.86 30.23
N LEU A 66 12.36 -16.90 30.69
CA LEU A 66 13.37 -15.90 30.31
C LEU A 66 13.83 -16.04 28.85
N ILE A 67 13.79 -17.25 28.28
CA ILE A 67 14.12 -17.48 26.85
C ILE A 67 13.05 -16.90 25.94
N ASP A 68 11.76 -16.91 26.34
CA ASP A 68 10.68 -16.34 25.53
C ASP A 68 10.75 -14.81 25.47
N THR A 69 10.96 -14.16 26.61
CA THR A 69 11.14 -12.69 26.66
C THR A 69 12.40 -12.23 25.90
N GLY A 70 13.48 -13.02 25.94
CA GLY A 70 14.71 -12.69 25.21
C GLY A 70 14.56 -12.84 23.69
N LYS A 71 13.71 -13.76 23.20
CA LYS A 71 13.46 -13.95 21.78
C LYS A 71 12.60 -12.84 21.19
N GLN A 72 11.58 -12.37 21.91
CA GLN A 72 10.79 -11.20 21.48
C GLN A 72 11.67 -9.97 21.34
N GLN A 73 12.52 -9.70 22.33
CA GLN A 73 13.40 -8.52 22.31
C GLN A 73 14.46 -8.60 21.20
N VAL A 74 15.00 -9.78 20.92
CA VAL A 74 15.95 -9.99 19.80
C VAL A 74 15.24 -9.88 18.45
N GLN A 75 14.00 -10.37 18.32
CA GLN A 75 13.21 -10.25 17.10
C GLN A 75 12.80 -8.80 16.83
N GLU A 76 12.37 -8.05 17.86
CA GLU A 76 12.07 -6.62 17.76
C GLU A 76 13.31 -5.82 17.32
N VAL A 77 14.48 -6.09 17.93
CA VAL A 77 15.73 -5.43 17.54
C VAL A 77 16.15 -5.83 16.12
N GLN A 78 15.95 -7.08 15.70
CA GLN A 78 16.25 -7.52 14.34
C GLN A 78 15.28 -6.95 13.30
N ASN A 79 13.99 -6.85 13.63
CA ASN A 79 12.99 -6.22 12.77
C ASN A 79 13.25 -4.72 12.64
N ALA A 80 13.53 -4.02 13.76
CA ALA A 80 13.93 -2.61 13.74
C ALA A 80 15.25 -2.40 12.98
N LEU A 81 16.24 -3.29 13.13
CA LEU A 81 17.48 -3.21 12.37
C LEU A 81 17.27 -3.50 10.87
N HIS A 82 16.33 -4.38 10.53
CA HIS A 82 15.95 -4.68 9.15
C HIS A 82 15.13 -3.55 8.51
N GLU A 83 14.21 -2.93 9.24
CA GLU A 83 13.48 -1.72 8.83
C GLU A 83 14.42 -0.53 8.68
N VAL A 84 15.35 -0.32 9.62
CA VAL A 84 16.38 0.73 9.50
C VAL A 84 17.32 0.46 8.31
N ALA A 85 17.59 -0.80 7.99
CA ALA A 85 18.37 -1.17 6.80
C ALA A 85 17.57 -1.09 5.48
N LEU A 86 16.24 -1.20 5.53
CA LEU A 86 15.33 -0.99 4.38
C LEU A 86 15.01 0.48 4.16
N ALA A 87 15.02 1.28 5.24
CA ALA A 87 14.88 2.71 5.24
C ALA A 87 16.20 3.43 4.92
N ASP A 88 16.97 2.88 3.98
CA ASP A 88 17.88 3.70 3.19
C ASP A 88 17.08 4.91 2.67
N ARG A 89 17.73 6.07 2.62
CA ARG A 89 17.11 7.33 2.16
C ARG A 89 16.38 7.12 0.84
N TYR A 90 15.28 7.84 0.68
CA TYR A 90 14.56 7.89 -0.58
C TYR A 90 15.39 8.67 -1.61
N GLU A 91 15.91 7.97 -2.61
CA GLU A 91 16.72 8.50 -3.71
C GLU A 91 16.01 8.34 -5.06
N GLY A 92 14.68 8.14 -5.03
CA GLY A 92 13.85 7.98 -6.22
C GLY A 92 13.58 9.30 -6.93
N ARG A 93 12.55 9.30 -7.79
CA ARG A 93 12.12 10.52 -8.51
C ARG A 93 11.53 11.57 -7.57
N GLU A 94 11.36 12.79 -8.09
CA GLU A 94 10.66 13.84 -7.35
C GLU A 94 9.19 13.46 -7.12
N LEU A 95 8.73 13.58 -5.87
CA LEU A 95 7.34 13.37 -5.48
C LEU A 95 6.71 14.67 -4.97
N THR A 96 5.53 15.00 -5.47
CA THR A 96 4.68 16.07 -4.91
C THR A 96 3.62 15.44 -4.02
N ILE A 97 3.61 15.77 -2.74
CA ILE A 97 2.72 15.19 -1.73
C ILE A 97 1.77 16.27 -1.22
N GLY A 98 0.47 16.00 -1.28
CA GLY A 98 -0.57 16.87 -0.73
C GLY A 98 -0.66 16.66 0.78
N ALA A 99 -0.40 17.69 1.56
CA ALA A 99 -0.39 17.65 3.01
C ALA A 99 -1.72 18.23 3.54
N ILE A 100 -2.62 17.35 3.99
CA ILE A 100 -3.86 17.74 4.65
C ILE A 100 -3.59 17.75 6.15
N GLY A 101 -3.07 18.90 6.60
CA GLY A 101 -2.73 19.19 7.97
C GLY A 101 -1.26 19.49 8.24
N GLU A 102 -0.92 19.72 9.51
CA GLU A 102 0.43 20.10 9.92
C GLU A 102 1.40 18.91 9.88
N LEU A 103 2.27 18.86 8.87
CA LEU A 103 3.35 17.87 8.78
C LEU A 103 4.54 18.20 9.69
N PRO A 104 5.34 17.19 10.09
CA PRO A 104 6.63 17.43 10.73
C PRO A 104 7.54 18.36 9.92
N ASP A 105 8.39 19.11 10.63
CA ASP A 105 9.46 19.92 10.05
C ASP A 105 10.64 19.04 9.57
N PHE A 106 10.37 18.20 8.56
CA PHE A 106 11.36 17.40 7.85
C PHE A 106 11.49 17.89 6.42
N SER A 107 12.72 17.99 5.94
CA SER A 107 13.04 18.21 4.53
C SER A 107 13.60 16.93 3.93
N PHE A 108 13.10 16.53 2.76
CA PHE A 108 13.61 15.39 1.99
C PHE A 108 14.03 15.87 0.59
N ASP A 109 15.17 15.40 0.09
CA ASP A 109 15.80 15.97 -1.11
C ASP A 109 14.96 15.85 -2.40
N HIS A 110 14.13 14.82 -2.52
CA HIS A 110 13.27 14.55 -3.69
C HIS A 110 11.77 14.56 -3.37
N VAL A 111 11.35 15.19 -2.27
CA VAL A 111 9.93 15.26 -1.92
C VAL A 111 9.53 16.68 -1.61
N ILE A 112 8.50 17.15 -2.32
CA ILE A 112 7.90 18.45 -2.14
C ILE A 112 6.55 18.26 -1.47
N PHE A 113 6.42 18.72 -0.23
CA PHE A 113 5.12 18.85 0.41
C PHE A 113 4.45 20.15 -0.01
N ARG A 114 3.18 20.05 -0.38
CA ARG A 114 2.31 21.20 -0.66
C ARG A 114 1.13 21.13 0.28
N GLU A 115 0.77 22.27 0.87
CA GLU A 115 -0.47 22.38 1.63
C GLU A 115 -1.66 21.99 0.74
N ALA A 116 -2.50 21.10 1.25
CA ALA A 116 -3.72 20.63 0.61
C ALA A 116 -4.88 20.70 1.61
N LYS A 117 -6.09 20.77 1.09
CA LYS A 117 -7.35 20.75 1.84
C LYS A 117 -8.09 19.43 1.60
N PRO A 118 -9.03 19.06 2.48
CA PRO A 118 -9.91 17.91 2.26
C PRO A 118 -10.51 17.85 0.85
N ALA A 119 -10.98 18.99 0.32
CA ALA A 119 -11.59 19.08 -1.02
C ALA A 119 -10.64 18.62 -2.15
N ASP A 120 -9.32 18.79 -1.98
CA ASP A 120 -8.34 18.40 -3.00
C ASP A 120 -8.30 16.88 -3.25
N LEU A 121 -8.80 16.07 -2.31
CA LEU A 121 -8.92 14.61 -2.47
C LEU A 121 -9.79 14.20 -3.67
N HIS A 122 -10.72 15.04 -4.11
CA HIS A 122 -11.58 14.76 -5.27
C HIS A 122 -11.55 15.87 -6.33
N GLU A 123 -11.24 17.12 -5.96
CA GLU A 123 -11.14 18.23 -6.92
C GLU A 123 -9.79 18.25 -7.64
N ASN A 124 -8.69 17.96 -6.92
CA ASN A 124 -7.31 18.18 -7.39
C ASN A 124 -6.42 16.94 -7.19
N SER A 125 -7.00 15.75 -7.13
CA SER A 125 -6.27 14.51 -6.79
C SER A 125 -5.13 14.21 -7.78
N GLY A 126 -5.31 14.55 -9.06
CA GLY A 126 -4.28 14.37 -10.11
C GLY A 126 -3.06 15.29 -9.98
N GLU A 127 -3.09 16.34 -9.15
CA GLU A 127 -1.94 17.23 -8.93
C GLU A 127 -0.87 16.62 -8.01
N TYR A 128 -1.23 15.57 -7.27
CA TYR A 128 -0.40 15.00 -6.23
C TYR A 128 -0.04 13.54 -6.54
N ASN A 129 1.08 13.08 -6.02
CA ASN A 129 1.49 11.67 -6.12
C ASN A 129 0.99 10.84 -4.94
N ALA A 130 0.67 11.49 -3.83
CA ALA A 130 -0.04 10.94 -2.70
C ALA A 130 -0.58 12.07 -1.82
N PHE A 131 -1.52 11.75 -0.94
CA PHE A 131 -1.97 12.62 0.15
C PHE A 131 -1.51 12.09 1.49
N PHE A 132 -0.98 12.97 2.32
CA PHE A 132 -0.64 12.69 3.72
C PHE A 132 -1.62 13.47 4.61
N ILE A 133 -2.32 12.75 5.47
CA ILE A 133 -3.39 13.28 6.32
C ILE A 133 -2.97 13.09 7.78
N THR A 134 -3.10 14.14 8.58
CA THR A 134 -2.80 14.12 10.01
C THR A 134 -4.08 14.04 10.85
N GLU A 135 -3.93 13.74 12.14
CA GLU A 135 -5.05 13.43 13.03
C GLU A 135 -6.12 14.52 13.12
N GLU A 136 -5.73 15.78 12.95
CA GLU A 136 -6.65 16.92 13.06
C GLU A 136 -7.85 16.84 12.09
N TYR A 137 -7.69 16.12 10.97
CA TYR A 137 -8.73 15.91 9.96
C TYR A 137 -9.40 14.54 10.03
N PHE A 138 -8.94 13.60 10.86
CA PHE A 138 -9.46 12.22 10.87
C PHE A 138 -10.95 12.16 11.19
N LYS A 139 -11.41 12.97 12.14
CA LYS A 139 -12.83 13.01 12.50
C LYS A 139 -13.73 13.56 11.38
N GLU A 140 -13.25 14.55 10.64
CA GLU A 140 -13.99 15.11 9.51
C GLU A 140 -14.03 14.11 8.35
N LEU A 141 -12.88 13.51 8.05
CA LEU A 141 -12.71 12.62 6.91
C LEU A 141 -13.26 11.21 7.13
N SER A 142 -13.62 10.84 8.36
CA SER A 142 -14.27 9.56 8.66
C SER A 142 -15.79 9.57 8.50
N THR A 143 -16.41 10.69 8.13
CA THR A 143 -17.87 10.74 7.94
C THR A 143 -18.29 10.09 6.62
N ASP A 144 -19.51 9.56 6.55
CA ASP A 144 -20.10 8.94 5.34
C ASP A 144 -19.98 9.79 4.06
N GLU A 145 -19.94 11.13 4.16
CA GLU A 145 -19.78 12.03 3.00
C GLU A 145 -18.44 11.81 2.25
N TRP A 146 -17.39 11.38 2.95
CA TRP A 146 -16.06 11.17 2.39
C TRP A 146 -15.81 9.73 1.94
N THR A 147 -16.66 8.78 2.33
CA THR A 147 -16.46 7.37 2.02
C THR A 147 -16.39 7.11 0.52
N ALA A 148 -17.30 7.70 -0.26
CA ALA A 148 -17.28 7.57 -1.73
C ALA A 148 -16.03 8.17 -2.37
N VAL A 149 -15.48 9.25 -1.78
CA VAL A 149 -14.23 9.87 -2.24
C VAL A 149 -13.07 8.90 -2.03
N PHE A 150 -12.91 8.33 -0.83
CA PHE A 150 -11.82 7.40 -0.55
C PHE A 150 -11.95 6.05 -1.28
N GLN A 151 -13.18 5.59 -1.54
CA GLN A 151 -13.40 4.38 -2.33
C GLN A 151 -13.02 4.55 -3.81
N SER A 152 -13.11 5.76 -4.35
CA SER A 152 -12.86 6.03 -5.78
C SER A 152 -11.50 6.70 -6.06
N ILE A 153 -10.77 7.15 -5.03
CA ILE A 153 -9.54 7.90 -5.23
C ILE A 153 -8.42 7.01 -5.82
N PRO A 154 -7.87 7.33 -7.02
CA PRO A 154 -6.76 6.58 -7.60
C PRO A 154 -5.41 6.96 -6.99
N THR A 155 -5.37 8.04 -6.20
CA THR A 155 -4.14 8.56 -5.61
C THR A 155 -3.92 7.95 -4.22
N PRO A 156 -2.73 7.44 -3.89
CA PRO A 156 -2.43 6.91 -2.57
C PRO A 156 -2.71 7.93 -1.47
N VAL A 157 -3.37 7.49 -0.40
CA VAL A 157 -3.63 8.29 0.80
C VAL A 157 -2.97 7.60 1.99
N PHE A 158 -2.22 8.36 2.79
CA PHE A 158 -1.59 7.91 4.02
C PHE A 158 -2.09 8.72 5.21
N PHE A 159 -2.52 8.03 6.24
CA PHE A 159 -2.95 8.56 7.53
C PHE A 159 -1.79 8.43 8.51
N LEU A 160 -1.29 9.56 8.98
CA LEU A 160 -0.12 9.64 9.83
C LEU A 160 -0.50 9.58 11.31
N ASN A 161 0.22 8.76 12.07
CA ASN A 161 0.02 8.60 13.52
C ASN A 161 -1.40 8.13 13.91
N ASN A 162 -1.88 7.11 13.21
CA ASN A 162 -3.22 6.62 13.36
C ASN A 162 -3.39 5.76 14.62
N ASN A 163 -4.33 6.12 15.49
CA ASN A 163 -4.68 5.34 16.68
C ASN A 163 -5.71 4.24 16.38
N TYR A 164 -6.45 4.36 15.28
CA TYR A 164 -7.52 3.44 14.87
C TYR A 164 -7.31 2.94 13.44
N ASN A 165 -7.89 1.81 13.06
CA ASN A 165 -7.69 1.26 11.72
C ASN A 165 -8.24 2.19 10.61
N ALA A 166 -7.50 2.37 9.51
CA ALA A 166 -7.87 3.23 8.39
C ALA A 166 -9.13 2.77 7.62
N VAL A 167 -9.66 1.57 7.88
CA VAL A 167 -10.91 1.09 7.29
C VAL A 167 -12.11 2.00 7.58
N VAL A 168 -12.04 2.80 8.66
CA VAL A 168 -13.06 3.80 9.03
C VAL A 168 -13.26 4.86 7.95
N PHE A 169 -12.23 5.17 7.16
CA PHE A 169 -12.32 6.15 6.08
C PHE A 169 -13.01 5.58 4.82
N GLN A 170 -13.20 4.27 4.75
CA GLN A 170 -13.73 3.57 3.58
C GLN A 170 -15.09 2.90 3.84
N SER A 171 -15.66 3.03 5.04
CA SER A 171 -16.87 2.31 5.44
C SER A 171 -17.91 3.24 6.05
N ASP A 172 -19.11 3.25 5.48
CA ASP A 172 -20.24 4.00 6.03
C ASP A 172 -20.59 3.54 7.46
N GLY A 173 -21.02 4.50 8.29
CA GLY A 173 -21.55 4.25 9.63
C GLY A 173 -20.50 3.89 10.68
N ILE A 174 -19.21 4.13 10.40
CA ILE A 174 -18.11 3.96 11.37
C ILE A 174 -17.33 5.27 11.49
N ASP A 175 -17.59 6.01 12.57
CA ASP A 175 -16.84 7.24 12.86
C ASP A 175 -15.50 6.96 13.53
N TYR A 176 -14.51 7.85 13.31
CA TYR A 176 -13.26 7.83 14.05
C TYR A 176 -13.54 7.95 15.57
N GLN A 177 -12.99 7.03 16.37
CA GLN A 177 -13.22 6.81 17.82
C GLN A 177 -14.49 6.02 18.22
N GLU A 178 -15.54 5.98 17.40
CA GLU A 178 -16.78 5.25 17.72
C GLU A 178 -16.93 3.98 16.87
N GLY A 179 -16.61 2.83 17.46
CA GLY A 179 -16.74 1.53 16.78
C GLY A 179 -15.52 1.11 15.96
N ALA A 180 -14.53 2.00 15.82
CA ALA A 180 -13.25 1.71 15.18
C ALA A 180 -12.38 0.74 16.00
N TRP A 181 -11.73 -0.21 15.32
CA TRP A 181 -10.71 -1.05 15.94
C TRP A 181 -9.40 -0.27 16.13
N GLU A 182 -8.67 -0.56 17.21
CA GLU A 182 -7.33 0.00 17.41
C GLU A 182 -6.42 -0.36 16.22
N SER A 183 -5.62 0.60 15.77
CA SER A 183 -4.66 0.35 14.69
C SER A 183 -3.58 -0.63 15.18
N THR A 184 -3.11 -1.46 14.25
CA THR A 184 -1.93 -2.31 14.48
C THR A 184 -0.63 -1.66 14.00
N THR A 185 -0.69 -0.46 13.42
CA THR A 185 0.48 0.26 12.89
C THR A 185 0.45 1.74 13.26
N ASN A 186 1.57 2.46 13.10
CA ASN A 186 1.61 3.89 13.40
C ASN A 186 1.04 4.73 12.26
N SER A 187 1.34 4.36 11.01
CA SER A 187 0.80 5.05 9.84
C SER A 187 0.26 4.00 8.88
N GLU A 188 -0.89 4.28 8.29
CA GLU A 188 -1.56 3.39 7.35
C GLU A 188 -1.83 4.12 6.06
N GLY A 189 -1.76 3.43 4.93
CA GLY A 189 -2.14 4.01 3.66
C GLY A 189 -2.91 3.04 2.79
N PHE A 190 -3.61 3.57 1.81
CA PHE A 190 -4.32 2.78 0.81
C PHE A 190 -4.50 3.54 -0.50
N VAL A 191 -4.96 2.83 -1.53
CA VAL A 191 -5.54 3.39 -2.76
C VAL A 191 -6.98 2.88 -2.87
N GLY A 192 -7.90 3.72 -3.37
CA GLY A 192 -9.29 3.33 -3.62
C GLY A 192 -9.44 2.36 -4.79
N GLU A 193 -10.62 1.75 -4.91
CA GLU A 193 -11.01 0.83 -5.99
C GLU A 193 -11.30 1.57 -7.31
N ALA A 194 -10.37 2.42 -7.76
CA ALA A 194 -10.50 3.09 -9.06
C ALA A 194 -10.42 2.11 -10.26
N PHE A 195 -9.93 0.88 -10.03
CA PHE A 195 -9.71 -0.13 -11.08
C PHE A 195 -10.32 -1.47 -10.64
N GLY A 196 -11.47 -1.81 -11.25
CA GLY A 196 -12.22 -3.03 -10.97
C GLY A 196 -11.31 -4.26 -10.81
N GLU A 197 -11.44 -4.89 -9.64
CA GLU A 197 -10.79 -6.15 -9.24
C GLU A 197 -9.26 -6.15 -9.06
N THR A 198 -8.63 -5.05 -8.65
CA THR A 198 -7.30 -5.14 -8.04
C THR A 198 -7.39 -5.19 -6.52
N ASP A 199 -6.72 -6.16 -5.89
CA ASP A 199 -6.62 -6.29 -4.44
C ASP A 199 -6.33 -4.91 -3.81
N ASN A 200 -7.22 -4.44 -2.93
CA ASN A 200 -7.07 -3.15 -2.23
C ASN A 200 -5.65 -3.01 -1.69
N MET A 201 -4.85 -2.16 -2.33
CA MET A 201 -3.45 -2.04 -1.99
C MET A 201 -3.36 -1.16 -0.75
N SER A 202 -3.00 -1.79 0.36
CA SER A 202 -2.86 -1.14 1.66
C SER A 202 -1.43 -1.26 2.18
N TRP A 203 -0.98 -0.25 2.91
CA TRP A 203 0.32 -0.21 3.57
C TRP A 203 0.14 0.09 5.05
N GLY A 204 1.08 -0.38 5.87
CA GLY A 204 1.14 -0.09 7.30
C GLY A 204 2.59 0.01 7.75
N TYR A 205 2.89 1.01 8.57
CA TYR A 205 4.25 1.33 8.99
C TYR A 205 4.34 1.50 10.50
N GLY A 206 5.34 0.86 11.09
CA GLY A 206 5.65 0.98 12.51
C GLY A 206 4.62 0.38 13.46
N ASN A 207 4.90 0.52 14.76
CA ASN A 207 3.98 0.12 15.81
C ASN A 207 3.17 1.33 16.29
N PRO A 208 1.88 1.16 16.60
CA PRO A 208 1.04 2.23 17.10
C PRO A 208 1.67 2.80 18.37
N THR A 209 1.87 4.11 18.37
CA THR A 209 2.36 4.86 19.53
C THR A 209 1.24 5.83 19.87
N PRO A 210 0.69 5.82 21.10
CA PRO A 210 -0.38 6.74 21.46
C PRO A 210 0.17 8.17 21.45
N SER A 211 -0.06 8.85 20.33
CA SER A 211 0.36 10.20 20.05
C SER A 211 -0.56 10.77 18.99
N GLU A 212 -0.80 12.07 19.08
CA GLU A 212 -1.59 12.84 18.10
C GLU A 212 -0.71 13.76 17.23
N ALA A 213 0.59 13.86 17.54
CA ALA A 213 1.50 14.73 16.82
C ALA A 213 2.07 14.06 15.57
N ALA A 214 1.89 14.65 14.38
CA ALA A 214 2.50 14.15 13.15
C ALA A 214 4.05 14.09 13.22
N ALA A 215 4.66 14.93 14.07
CA ALA A 215 6.08 14.92 14.35
C ALA A 215 6.61 13.66 15.06
N ASP A 216 5.71 12.87 15.65
CA ASP A 216 6.07 11.64 16.32
C ASP A 216 6.17 10.46 15.35
N VAL A 217 5.79 10.64 14.08
CA VAL A 217 6.07 9.67 13.01
C VAL A 217 7.57 9.72 12.68
N PRO A 218 8.33 8.63 12.91
CA PRO A 218 9.74 8.60 12.59
C PRO A 218 10.04 8.88 11.11
N ALA A 219 11.02 9.75 10.84
CA ALA A 219 11.42 10.15 9.48
C ALA A 219 11.73 8.96 8.53
N HIS A 220 12.14 7.81 9.07
CA HIS A 220 12.42 6.63 8.27
C HIS A 220 11.15 5.97 7.71
N TYR A 221 9.98 6.11 8.35
CA TYR A 221 8.71 5.66 7.79
C TYR A 221 8.31 6.49 6.56
N PHE A 222 8.64 7.79 6.54
CA PHE A 222 8.44 8.62 5.35
C PHE A 222 9.20 8.07 4.15
N HIS A 223 10.46 7.67 4.32
CA HIS A 223 11.23 7.05 3.24
C HIS A 223 10.62 5.75 2.72
N LEU A 224 9.99 4.94 3.59
CA LEU A 224 9.29 3.73 3.18
C LEU A 224 8.02 4.08 2.38
N MET A 225 7.21 5.02 2.88
CA MET A 225 6.02 5.53 2.18
C MET A 225 6.36 6.07 0.79
N PHE A 226 7.44 6.85 0.64
CA PHE A 226 7.86 7.38 -0.67
C PHE A 226 8.24 6.27 -1.65
N LYS A 227 8.93 5.22 -1.19
CA LYS A 227 9.27 4.05 -2.03
C LYS A 227 8.02 3.30 -2.46
N ASP A 228 7.04 3.16 -1.57
CA ASP A 228 5.78 2.49 -1.87
C ASP A 228 4.90 3.30 -2.83
N ILE A 229 4.90 4.63 -2.71
CA ILE A 229 4.26 5.54 -3.68
C ILE A 229 4.88 5.37 -5.07
N GLU A 230 6.21 5.38 -5.17
CA GLU A 230 6.89 5.19 -6.45
C GLU A 230 6.62 3.80 -7.02
N LYS A 231 6.67 2.76 -6.19
CA LYS A 231 6.34 1.39 -6.59
C LYS A 231 4.89 1.27 -7.05
N TYR A 232 3.95 1.92 -6.38
CA TYR A 232 2.55 1.98 -6.79
C TYR A 232 2.45 2.53 -8.21
N TRP A 233 2.95 3.75 -8.44
CA TRP A 233 2.88 4.37 -9.77
C TRP A 233 3.64 3.58 -10.84
N ALA A 234 4.76 2.94 -10.50
CA ALA A 234 5.47 2.05 -11.40
C ALA A 234 4.70 0.75 -11.70
N SER A 235 3.83 0.30 -10.79
CA SER A 235 2.96 -0.88 -10.97
C SER A 235 1.67 -0.55 -11.72
N VAL A 236 1.16 0.67 -11.55
CA VAL A 236 0.07 1.23 -12.34
C VAL A 236 0.50 1.42 -13.79
N ASN A 237 1.82 1.42 -14.04
CA ASN A 237 2.52 1.38 -15.33
C ASN A 237 1.55 1.67 -16.47
N VAL A 238 1.26 2.95 -16.62
CA VAL A 238 0.15 3.44 -17.42
C VAL A 238 0.43 3.01 -18.84
N ASP A 239 -0.14 1.86 -19.21
CA ASP A 239 -0.12 1.34 -20.55
C ASP A 239 -0.50 2.49 -21.49
N THR A 240 0.08 2.56 -22.69
CA THR A 240 -0.31 3.60 -23.66
C THR A 240 -1.84 3.70 -23.70
N ILE A 241 -2.41 4.89 -23.94
CA ILE A 241 -3.88 5.07 -24.02
C ILE A 241 -4.57 3.93 -24.77
N ALA A 242 -3.98 3.49 -25.89
CA ALA A 242 -4.47 2.35 -26.67
C ALA A 242 -4.47 1.03 -25.88
N ALA A 243 -3.40 0.68 -25.17
CA ALA A 243 -3.30 -0.53 -24.38
C ALA A 243 -4.24 -0.52 -23.15
N GLN A 244 -4.46 0.64 -22.52
CA GLN A 244 -5.52 0.77 -21.49
C GLN A 244 -6.90 0.50 -22.09
N LEU A 245 -7.20 1.05 -23.27
CA LEU A 245 -8.47 0.80 -23.96
C LEU A 245 -8.61 -0.65 -24.42
N GLU A 246 -7.54 -1.31 -24.89
CA GLU A 246 -7.55 -2.75 -25.21
C GLU A 246 -7.90 -3.61 -24.00
N ASN A 247 -7.37 -3.27 -22.82
CA ASN A 247 -7.66 -3.99 -21.58
C ASN A 247 -9.09 -3.77 -21.09
N LEU A 248 -9.61 -2.54 -21.21
CA LEU A 248 -10.94 -2.15 -20.72
C LEU A 248 -12.08 -2.52 -21.68
N GLN A 249 -11.81 -2.50 -22.98
CA GLN A 249 -12.82 -2.62 -24.04
C GLN A 249 -12.38 -3.73 -25.01
N PRO A 250 -12.88 -4.97 -24.84
CA PRO A 250 -12.49 -6.11 -25.68
C PRO A 250 -12.72 -5.89 -27.19
N ASP A 251 -13.69 -5.04 -27.53
CA ASP A 251 -14.04 -4.68 -28.92
C ASP A 251 -13.27 -3.44 -29.43
N PHE A 252 -12.30 -2.90 -28.68
CA PHE A 252 -11.47 -1.76 -29.09
C PHE A 252 -10.67 -2.09 -30.36
N THR A 253 -10.60 -1.12 -31.28
CA THR A 253 -9.84 -1.27 -32.53
C THR A 253 -8.79 -0.19 -32.74
N LYS A 254 -9.14 1.07 -32.51
CA LYS A 254 -8.24 2.20 -32.76
C LYS A 254 -8.69 3.44 -32.01
N ILE A 255 -7.72 4.32 -31.74
CA ILE A 255 -8.00 5.71 -31.39
C ILE A 255 -8.42 6.45 -32.66
N ILE A 256 -9.55 7.15 -32.60
CA ILE A 256 -10.07 8.00 -33.68
C ILE A 256 -9.45 9.38 -33.57
N SER A 257 -9.50 9.98 -32.37
CA SER A 257 -8.86 11.27 -32.08
C SER A 257 -8.81 11.52 -30.57
N GLU A 258 -7.94 12.45 -30.19
CA GLU A 258 -7.71 12.91 -28.82
C GLU A 258 -7.96 14.42 -28.73
N ALA A 259 -8.50 14.89 -27.62
CA ALA A 259 -8.67 16.31 -27.32
C ALA A 259 -8.33 16.57 -25.85
N GLU A 260 -7.35 17.43 -25.59
CA GLU A 260 -7.03 17.87 -24.23
C GLU A 260 -7.98 19.00 -23.82
N THR A 261 -8.58 18.86 -22.64
CA THR A 261 -9.56 19.77 -22.06
C THR A 261 -9.17 20.10 -20.62
N GLU A 262 -9.87 21.06 -20.01
CA GLU A 262 -9.70 21.36 -18.58
C GLU A 262 -10.10 20.19 -17.66
N TYR A 263 -10.87 19.22 -18.15
CA TYR A 263 -11.32 18.05 -17.40
C TYR A 263 -10.41 16.83 -17.57
N GLY A 264 -9.40 16.91 -18.44
CA GLY A 264 -8.54 15.80 -18.86
C GLY A 264 -8.49 15.62 -20.37
N LYS A 265 -7.88 14.53 -20.82
CA LYS A 265 -7.81 14.15 -22.24
C LYS A 265 -9.00 13.27 -22.60
N LEU A 266 -9.81 13.78 -23.52
CA LEU A 266 -10.88 13.01 -24.16
C LEU A 266 -10.29 12.19 -25.30
N VAL A 267 -10.61 10.90 -25.32
CA VAL A 267 -10.16 9.95 -26.33
C VAL A 267 -11.39 9.30 -26.96
N PHE A 268 -11.62 9.61 -28.23
CA PHE A 268 -12.64 8.94 -29.03
C PHE A 268 -12.01 7.73 -29.68
N TYR A 269 -12.66 6.58 -29.58
CA TYR A 269 -12.13 5.32 -30.10
C TYR A 269 -13.18 4.52 -30.85
N GLY A 270 -12.70 3.72 -31.80
CA GLY A 270 -13.52 2.82 -32.59
C GLY A 270 -13.69 1.48 -31.90
N LEU A 271 -14.90 0.92 -32.02
CA LEU A 271 -15.26 -0.41 -31.57
C LEU A 271 -15.66 -1.27 -32.77
N THR A 272 -15.28 -2.54 -32.80
CA THR A 272 -15.79 -3.51 -33.78
C THR A 272 -16.19 -4.79 -33.08
N ASN A 273 -17.46 -5.15 -33.22
CA ASN A 273 -17.95 -6.43 -32.76
C ASN A 273 -17.92 -7.44 -33.92
N GLU A 274 -17.00 -8.41 -33.85
CA GLU A 274 -16.82 -9.42 -34.90
C GLU A 274 -18.07 -10.29 -35.12
N GLU A 275 -18.86 -10.53 -34.07
CA GLU A 275 -20.06 -11.38 -34.14
C GLU A 275 -21.19 -10.71 -34.94
N TYR A 276 -21.35 -9.39 -34.80
CA TYR A 276 -22.46 -8.64 -35.39
C TYR A 276 -22.04 -7.75 -36.58
N THR A 277 -20.76 -7.73 -36.96
CA THR A 277 -20.21 -6.79 -37.96
C THR A 277 -20.60 -5.34 -37.67
N ALA A 278 -20.78 -5.03 -36.38
CA ALA A 278 -21.22 -3.73 -35.91
C ALA A 278 -19.99 -2.89 -35.59
N GLU A 279 -19.96 -1.68 -36.12
CA GLU A 279 -18.97 -0.66 -35.76
C GLU A 279 -19.60 0.32 -34.76
N GLY A 280 -18.80 0.74 -33.80
CA GLY A 280 -19.22 1.63 -32.72
C GLY A 280 -18.19 2.71 -32.44
N VAL A 281 -18.62 3.67 -31.63
CA VAL A 281 -17.75 4.72 -31.08
C VAL A 281 -17.86 4.66 -29.58
N GLY A 282 -16.71 4.73 -28.92
CA GLY A 282 -16.63 5.05 -27.51
C GLY A 282 -15.95 6.39 -27.29
N LEU A 283 -16.19 6.94 -26.11
CA LEU A 283 -15.50 8.10 -25.57
C LEU A 283 -14.94 7.70 -24.21
N ALA A 284 -13.66 7.94 -24.00
CA ALA A 284 -13.00 7.76 -22.72
C ALA A 284 -12.39 9.09 -22.25
N LEU A 285 -12.46 9.34 -20.95
CA LEU A 285 -11.78 10.41 -20.26
C LEU A 285 -10.53 9.85 -19.59
N PHE A 286 -9.42 10.55 -19.80
CA PHE A 286 -8.15 10.27 -19.15
C PHE A 286 -7.72 11.48 -18.34
N GLN A 287 -7.26 11.27 -17.11
CA GLN A 287 -6.62 12.30 -16.32
C GLN A 287 -5.11 12.18 -16.41
N GLN A 288 -4.45 13.33 -16.44
CA GLN A 288 -3.01 13.36 -16.40
C GLN A 288 -2.58 13.02 -14.98
N VAL A 289 -1.80 11.96 -14.84
CA VAL A 289 -1.18 11.58 -13.59
C VAL A 289 0.32 11.56 -13.84
N GLN A 290 1.01 12.61 -13.37
CA GLN A 290 2.41 12.88 -13.69
C GLN A 290 2.64 13.12 -15.20
N GLU A 291 3.41 12.27 -15.86
CA GLU A 291 3.72 12.36 -17.30
C GLU A 291 2.81 11.47 -18.15
N ASP A 292 1.95 10.66 -17.52
CA ASP A 292 1.13 9.66 -18.17
C ASP A 292 -0.36 10.00 -18.10
N TRP A 293 -1.14 9.37 -18.99
CA TRP A 293 -2.59 9.54 -19.09
C TRP A 293 -3.31 8.31 -18.58
N LEU A 294 -4.02 8.43 -17.46
CA LEU A 294 -4.71 7.32 -16.81
C LEU A 294 -6.21 7.38 -17.11
N TYR A 295 -6.78 6.25 -17.55
CA TYR A 295 -8.22 6.13 -17.77
C TYR A 295 -8.98 6.42 -16.48
N THR A 296 -10.00 7.27 -16.55
CA THR A 296 -10.86 7.59 -15.40
C THR A 296 -12.29 7.15 -15.61
N ASP A 297 -12.87 7.40 -16.78
CA ASP A 297 -14.25 7.02 -17.09
C ASP A 297 -14.44 6.89 -18.61
N GLY A 298 -15.53 6.28 -19.04
CA GLY A 298 -15.79 6.07 -20.45
C GLY A 298 -17.14 5.45 -20.77
N THR A 299 -17.50 5.58 -22.04
CA THR A 299 -18.70 4.99 -22.62
C THR A 299 -18.33 4.20 -23.85
N ALA A 300 -18.99 3.07 -24.04
CA ALA A 300 -18.83 2.23 -25.22
C ALA A 300 -20.21 1.92 -25.79
N SER A 301 -20.45 2.33 -27.03
CA SER A 301 -21.71 2.08 -27.71
C SER A 301 -21.42 1.40 -29.05
N THR A 302 -21.76 0.12 -29.14
CA THR A 302 -21.76 -0.60 -30.43
C THR A 302 -23.08 -0.35 -31.12
N VAL A 303 -23.06 0.09 -32.38
CA VAL A 303 -24.30 0.37 -33.10
C VAL A 303 -24.61 -0.73 -34.09
N THR A 304 -25.65 -1.50 -33.79
CA THR A 304 -26.21 -2.47 -34.72
C THR A 304 -27.13 -1.75 -35.70
N SER A 305 -26.61 -1.36 -36.86
CA SER A 305 -27.46 -0.83 -37.94
C SER A 305 -28.09 -1.98 -38.74
N VAL A 306 -29.42 -2.01 -38.81
CA VAL A 306 -30.15 -2.84 -39.79
C VAL A 306 -30.27 -2.10 -41.15
N GLN A 307 -29.88 -0.81 -41.23
CA GLN A 307 -30.15 0.07 -42.38
C GLN A 307 -28.97 0.94 -42.87
N GLY A 308 -27.75 0.74 -42.38
CA GLY A 308 -26.52 1.36 -42.92
C GLY A 308 -26.23 2.79 -42.46
N ILE A 309 -27.06 3.38 -41.59
CA ILE A 309 -26.81 4.66 -40.91
C ILE A 309 -27.18 4.51 -39.44
N THR A 310 -26.28 4.91 -38.55
CA THR A 310 -26.47 4.84 -37.10
C THR A 310 -26.10 6.14 -36.44
N GLY A 311 -26.81 6.49 -35.36
CA GLY A 311 -26.43 7.60 -34.51
C GLY A 311 -26.84 7.31 -33.08
N SER A 312 -25.97 7.68 -32.15
CA SER A 312 -26.21 7.59 -30.71
C SER A 312 -25.82 8.91 -30.05
N SER A 313 -26.40 9.15 -28.88
CA SER A 313 -26.01 10.22 -27.97
C SER A 313 -25.72 9.60 -26.62
N GLU A 314 -24.51 9.80 -26.13
CA GLU A 314 -24.01 9.23 -24.87
C GLU A 314 -23.43 10.35 -24.01
N ARG A 315 -23.13 10.03 -22.74
CA ARG A 315 -22.59 11.01 -21.80
C ARG A 315 -21.65 10.40 -20.78
N ILE A 316 -20.65 11.19 -20.37
CA ILE A 316 -19.77 10.93 -19.22
C ILE A 316 -20.16 11.91 -18.12
N GLU A 317 -20.38 11.41 -16.90
CA GLU A 317 -20.67 12.24 -15.72
C GLU A 317 -19.38 12.39 -14.92
N LEU A 318 -18.91 13.63 -14.80
CA LEU A 318 -17.68 13.97 -14.09
C LEU A 318 -17.91 13.94 -12.58
N SER A 319 -16.84 13.75 -11.80
CA SER A 319 -16.89 13.82 -10.33
C SER A 319 -17.46 15.14 -9.78
N SER A 320 -17.31 16.23 -10.54
CA SER A 320 -17.91 17.54 -10.23
C SER A 320 -19.42 17.63 -10.46
N GLY A 321 -20.07 16.57 -10.93
CA GLY A 321 -21.48 16.54 -11.36
C GLY A 321 -21.73 17.17 -12.74
N ASN A 322 -20.68 17.65 -13.40
CA ASN A 322 -20.74 18.14 -14.78
C ASN A 322 -20.87 16.97 -15.77
N ILE A 323 -21.48 17.21 -16.92
CA ILE A 323 -21.76 16.16 -17.91
C ILE A 323 -21.14 16.52 -19.26
N ILE A 324 -20.31 15.62 -19.80
CA ILE A 324 -19.81 15.69 -21.17
C ILE A 324 -20.78 14.91 -22.05
N HIS A 325 -21.37 15.58 -23.04
CA HIS A 325 -22.25 14.95 -24.01
C HIS A 325 -21.51 14.79 -25.35
N TYR A 326 -21.72 13.67 -26.02
CA TYR A 326 -21.33 13.51 -27.41
C TYR A 326 -22.42 12.83 -28.22
N SER A 327 -22.44 13.17 -29.50
CA SER A 327 -23.31 12.56 -30.49
C SER A 327 -22.51 12.27 -31.74
N TYR A 328 -22.86 11.20 -32.44
CA TYR A 328 -22.22 10.87 -33.69
C TYR A 328 -23.24 10.32 -34.67
N ARG A 329 -22.91 10.46 -35.95
CA ARG A 329 -23.66 9.81 -37.03
C ARG A 329 -22.68 9.10 -37.94
N TYR A 330 -22.89 7.80 -38.09
CA TYR A 330 -22.00 6.92 -38.82
C TYR A 330 -22.71 6.24 -40.00
N SER A 331 -21.96 6.00 -41.07
CA SER A 331 -22.34 5.10 -42.16
C SER A 331 -21.09 4.40 -42.69
N ASN A 332 -21.23 3.13 -43.09
CA ASN A 332 -20.11 2.32 -43.61
C ASN A 332 -19.42 2.92 -44.85
N SER A 333 -20.00 3.94 -45.50
CA SER A 333 -19.37 4.63 -46.63
C SER A 333 -18.37 5.72 -46.24
N GLU A 334 -18.41 6.22 -44.99
CA GLU A 334 -17.58 7.33 -44.52
C GLU A 334 -16.98 7.00 -43.14
N PRO A 335 -15.65 6.76 -43.05
CA PRO A 335 -15.04 6.39 -41.79
C PRO A 335 -15.11 7.55 -40.79
N LEU A 336 -15.36 7.24 -39.51
CA LEU A 336 -15.28 8.21 -38.42
C LEU A 336 -13.82 8.67 -38.24
N ASN A 337 -13.54 9.88 -38.68
CA ASN A 337 -12.21 10.49 -38.59
C ASN A 337 -12.25 12.01 -38.42
N HIS A 338 -13.44 12.58 -38.21
CA HIS A 338 -13.63 14.01 -37.97
C HIS A 338 -14.37 14.24 -36.65
N ILE A 339 -13.86 15.17 -35.83
CA ILE A 339 -14.46 15.54 -34.55
C ILE A 339 -14.61 17.05 -34.48
N GLU A 340 -15.76 17.52 -34.02
CA GLU A 340 -16.08 18.93 -33.88
C GLU A 340 -16.62 19.23 -32.47
N LEU A 341 -16.02 20.21 -31.81
CA LEU A 341 -16.54 20.79 -30.56
C LEU A 341 -17.64 21.79 -30.91
N MET A 342 -18.81 21.67 -30.28
CA MET A 342 -19.94 22.58 -30.50
C MET A 342 -20.48 23.16 -29.19
N ASP A 343 -21.19 24.28 -29.30
CA ASP A 343 -21.94 24.86 -28.17
C ASP A 343 -23.25 24.09 -27.90
N GLU A 344 -23.89 23.59 -28.97
CA GLU A 344 -25.09 22.75 -28.91
C GLU A 344 -24.92 21.57 -29.88
N LEU A 345 -25.25 20.36 -29.42
CA LEU A 345 -25.19 19.17 -30.27
C LEU A 345 -26.27 19.23 -31.35
N PRO A 346 -25.94 18.94 -32.62
CA PRO A 346 -26.93 18.77 -33.66
C PRO A 346 -27.83 17.57 -33.32
N SER A 347 -29.08 17.61 -33.77
CA SER A 347 -29.90 16.40 -33.70
C SER A 347 -29.24 15.29 -34.51
N THR A 348 -29.43 14.02 -34.13
CA THR A 348 -28.81 12.88 -34.85
C THR A 348 -29.19 12.81 -36.33
N SER A 349 -30.33 13.39 -36.73
CA SER A 349 -30.73 13.51 -38.14
C SER A 349 -30.02 14.63 -38.90
N ASP A 350 -29.58 15.67 -38.19
CA ASP A 350 -28.91 16.85 -38.76
C ASP A 350 -27.38 16.73 -38.74
N ALA A 351 -26.84 15.84 -37.90
CA ALA A 351 -25.41 15.51 -37.87
C ALA A 351 -24.90 15.04 -39.25
N GLU A 352 -23.76 15.59 -39.66
CA GLU A 352 -23.02 15.13 -40.85
C GLU A 352 -22.50 13.69 -40.63
N LEU A 353 -22.51 12.90 -41.70
CA LEU A 353 -22.01 11.53 -41.65
C LEU A 353 -20.49 11.53 -41.42
N GLY A 354 -20.01 10.61 -40.60
CA GLY A 354 -18.57 10.46 -40.30
C GLY A 354 -18.01 11.51 -39.33
N VAL A 355 -18.87 12.40 -38.80
CA VAL A 355 -18.48 13.44 -37.83
C VAL A 355 -18.98 13.07 -36.43
N ILE A 356 -18.08 13.23 -35.44
CA ILE A 356 -18.40 13.14 -34.02
C ILE A 356 -18.50 14.56 -33.46
N TYR A 357 -19.64 14.88 -32.88
CA TYR A 357 -19.89 16.16 -32.22
C TYR A 357 -19.85 15.98 -30.72
N TYR A 358 -19.18 16.86 -30.00
CA TYR A 358 -19.19 16.86 -28.53
C TYR A 358 -19.37 18.27 -27.99
N THR A 359 -19.95 18.37 -26.79
CA THR A 359 -20.10 19.62 -26.04
C THR A 359 -19.43 19.47 -24.69
N LEU A 360 -18.72 20.51 -24.26
CA LEU A 360 -18.19 20.59 -22.91
C LEU A 360 -19.20 21.31 -21.99
N PRO A 361 -19.20 20.98 -20.68
CA PRO A 361 -19.95 21.75 -19.69
C PRO A 361 -19.60 23.24 -19.78
N ALA A 362 -20.60 24.11 -19.64
CA ALA A 362 -20.34 25.54 -19.52
C ALA A 362 -19.59 25.80 -18.20
N ILE A 363 -18.40 26.40 -18.27
CA ILE A 363 -17.69 26.86 -17.08
C ILE A 363 -18.53 27.96 -16.45
N ASN A 364 -19.24 27.65 -15.36
CA ASN A 364 -19.89 28.65 -14.54
C ASN A 364 -18.80 29.49 -13.86
N THR A 365 -18.39 30.57 -14.51
CA THR A 365 -17.54 31.61 -13.92
C THR A 365 -18.41 32.40 -12.94
N GLN A 366 -18.56 31.89 -11.71
CA GLN A 366 -19.14 32.64 -10.59
C GLN A 366 -18.08 33.37 -9.79
#